data_AF-A0A1M7QSL3-F1
#
_entry.id   AF-A0A1M7QSL3-F1
#
_cell.length_a   1.000
_cell.length_b   1.000
_cell.length_c   1.000
_cell.angle_alpha   90.00
_cell.angle_beta   90.00
_cell.angle_gamma   90.00
#
_symmetry.space_group_name_H-M   'P 1'
#
loop_
_entity.id
_entity.type
_entity.pdbx_description
1 polymer ?
#
loop_
_entity_poly.entity_id
_entity_poly.type
_entity_poly.pdbx_seq_one_letter_code
_entity_poly.pdbx_strand_id
1 'polypeptide(L)'
;MAEAWDSGASTWTAKERAAYANDLGDPRDLIAVSARSNRSKADQDPSTWLPPAAGYQCAYVTDWIADKTRWGLSIDVAEQTALEQDLADCPNSPITVTTAQ
;
A
#
# COMPACT_ATOMS: atom_id res chain seq x y z
N MET A 1 4.33 9.48 -2.80
CA MET A 1 4.76 9.25 -4.20
C MET A 1 6.20 8.80 -4.28
N ALA A 2 7.09 9.16 -3.35
CA ALA A 2 8.46 8.62 -3.34
C ALA A 2 8.47 7.09 -3.20
N GLU A 3 7.67 6.55 -2.28
CA GLU A 3 7.58 5.09 -2.09
C GLU A 3 7.21 4.33 -3.38
N ALA A 4 6.09 4.67 -4.03
CA ALA A 4 5.74 4.03 -5.31
C ALA A 4 6.82 4.22 -6.40
N TRP A 5 7.49 5.39 -6.42
CA TRP A 5 8.59 5.67 -7.33
C TRP A 5 9.79 4.74 -7.13
N ASP A 6 10.19 4.56 -5.87
CA ASP A 6 11.28 3.67 -5.45
C ASP A 6 10.91 2.20 -5.68
N SER A 7 9.61 1.90 -5.65
CA SER A 7 9.04 0.57 -5.91
C SER A 7 8.81 0.25 -7.40
N GLY A 8 9.30 1.10 -8.31
CA GLY A 8 9.31 0.83 -9.76
C GLY A 8 8.48 1.79 -10.61
N ALA A 9 7.64 2.63 -10.02
CA ALA A 9 6.86 3.65 -10.76
C ALA A 9 7.75 4.71 -11.43
N SER A 10 9.04 4.77 -11.08
CA SER A 10 10.05 5.58 -11.77
C SER A 10 10.20 5.22 -13.25
N THR A 11 9.87 3.98 -13.64
CA THR A 11 9.94 3.50 -15.04
C THR A 11 8.65 3.76 -15.82
N TRP A 12 7.58 4.17 -15.15
CA TRP A 12 6.27 4.37 -15.76
C TRP A 12 6.23 5.62 -16.64
N THR A 13 5.44 5.51 -17.71
CA THR A 13 5.01 6.65 -18.51
C THR A 13 4.21 7.65 -17.68
N ALA A 14 4.07 8.87 -18.20
CA ALA A 14 3.19 9.86 -17.57
C ALA A 14 1.73 9.40 -17.49
N LYS A 15 1.27 8.56 -18.45
CA LYS A 15 -0.09 8.04 -18.47
C LYS A 15 -0.32 7.02 -17.34
N GLU A 16 0.61 6.10 -17.14
CA GLU A 16 0.54 5.11 -16.04
C GLU A 16 0.56 5.80 -14.67
N ARG A 17 1.46 6.77 -14.46
CA ARG A 17 1.48 7.55 -13.20
C ARG A 17 0.19 8.33 -12.95
N ALA A 18 -0.41 8.89 -14.01
CA ALA A 18 -1.70 9.55 -13.90
C ALA A 18 -2.83 8.57 -13.61
N ALA A 19 -2.78 7.35 -14.16
CA ALA A 19 -3.75 6.30 -13.84
C ALA A 19 -3.64 5.87 -12.36
N TYR A 20 -2.43 5.61 -11.86
CA TYR A 20 -2.18 5.27 -10.46
C TYR A 20 -2.68 6.35 -9.49
N ALA A 21 -2.32 7.62 -9.75
CA ALA A 21 -2.71 8.73 -8.88
C ALA A 21 -4.23 9.00 -8.84
N ASN A 22 -4.99 8.47 -9.79
CA ASN A 22 -6.44 8.66 -9.90
C ASN A 22 -7.20 7.32 -9.89
N ASP A 23 -6.60 6.25 -9.37
CA ASP A 23 -7.27 4.96 -9.33
C ASP A 23 -8.50 5.01 -8.41
N LEU A 24 -9.60 4.51 -8.94
CA LEU A 24 -10.88 4.32 -8.24
C LEU A 24 -11.42 2.90 -8.51
N GLY A 25 -10.64 2.05 -9.18
CA GLY A 25 -11.02 0.70 -9.59
C GLY A 25 -10.92 -0.32 -8.47
N ASP A 26 -10.26 0.01 -7.36
CA ASP A 26 -10.16 -0.82 -6.16
C ASP A 26 -10.70 -0.05 -4.94
N PRO A 27 -11.75 -0.57 -4.25
CA PRO A 27 -12.33 0.12 -3.10
C PRO A 27 -11.38 0.23 -1.89
N ARG A 28 -10.23 -0.47 -1.90
CA ARG A 28 -9.22 -0.43 -0.84
C ARG A 28 -8.33 0.81 -0.88
N ASP A 29 -8.13 1.40 -2.06
CA ASP A 29 -7.10 2.43 -2.28
C ASP A 29 -7.42 3.76 -1.58
N LEU A 30 -8.71 4.04 -1.33
CA LEU A 30 -9.16 5.32 -0.77
C LEU A 30 -10.01 5.13 0.47
N ILE A 31 -9.45 5.55 1.61
CA ILE A 31 -10.16 5.61 2.88
C ILE A 31 -10.12 7.03 3.45
N ALA A 32 -11.21 7.44 4.11
CA ALA A 32 -11.25 8.71 4.81
C ALA A 32 -10.47 8.61 6.13
N VAL A 33 -9.42 9.43 6.28
CA VAL A 33 -8.59 9.50 7.48
C VAL A 33 -8.46 10.92 7.99
N SER A 34 -8.02 11.08 9.24
CA SER A 34 -7.68 12.42 9.75
C SER A 34 -6.49 13.00 9.00
N ALA A 35 -6.48 14.32 8.83
CA ALA A 35 -5.35 15.03 8.22
C ALA A 35 -4.03 14.80 8.98
N ARG A 36 -4.09 14.57 10.30
CA ARG A 36 -2.92 14.24 11.13
C ARG A 36 -2.36 12.86 10.75
N SER A 37 -3.21 11.84 10.62
CA SER A 37 -2.77 10.50 10.23
C SER A 37 -2.16 10.51 8.84
N ASN A 38 -2.78 11.20 7.88
CA ASN A 38 -2.27 11.29 6.52
C ASN A 38 -0.88 11.96 6.46
N ARG A 39 -0.69 13.07 7.19
CA ARG A 39 0.63 13.72 7.29
C ARG A 39 1.66 12.86 8.04
N SER A 40 1.22 12.09 9.04
CA SER A 40 2.10 11.20 9.79
C SER A 40 2.58 10.02 8.95
N LYS A 41 1.76 9.52 8.03
CA LYS A 41 2.14 8.49 7.07
C LYS A 41 3.09 9.07 6.01
N ALA A 42 2.70 10.16 5.35
CA ALA A 42 3.42 10.71 4.21
C ALA A 42 3.74 9.62 3.16
N ASP A 43 5.01 9.45 2.80
CA ASP A 43 5.54 8.43 1.89
C ASP A 43 6.21 7.25 2.62
N GLN A 44 5.94 7.07 3.91
CA GLN A 44 6.44 5.89 4.64
C GLN A 44 5.69 4.62 4.24
N ASP A 45 6.46 3.54 4.15
CA ASP A 45 6.01 2.16 4.00
C ASP A 45 5.73 1.50 5.38
N PRO A 46 5.15 0.28 5.41
CA PRO A 46 4.82 -0.43 6.65
C PRO A 46 5.98 -0.70 7.61
N SER A 47 7.24 -0.72 7.15
CA SER A 47 8.41 -0.88 8.03
C SER A 47 8.67 0.32 8.93
N THR A 48 8.15 1.48 8.57
CA THR A 48 8.38 2.74 9.30
C THR A 48 7.10 3.35 9.85
N TRP A 49 5.94 3.02 9.26
CA TRP A 49 4.66 3.56 9.72
C TRP A 49 3.51 2.55 9.60
N LEU A 50 2.74 2.44 10.68
CA LEU A 50 1.45 1.76 10.73
C LEU A 50 0.37 2.71 11.24
N PRO A 51 -0.91 2.48 10.90
CA PRO A 51 -2.00 3.24 11.46
C PRO A 51 -2.04 3.08 12.99
N PRO A 52 -2.26 4.15 13.75
CA PRO A 52 -2.32 4.08 15.22
C PRO A 52 -3.56 3.33 15.73
N ALA A 53 -4.56 3.12 14.88
CA ALA A 53 -5.71 2.28 15.19
C ALA A 53 -5.34 0.81 15.00
N ALA A 54 -4.98 0.12 16.08
CA ALA A 54 -4.54 -1.28 16.05
C ALA A 54 -5.53 -2.21 15.33
N GLY A 55 -6.84 -2.01 15.53
CA GLY A 55 -7.88 -2.80 14.85
C GLY A 55 -7.94 -2.63 13.32
N TYR A 56 -7.20 -1.67 12.75
CA TYR A 56 -7.10 -1.42 11.31
C TYR A 56 -5.76 -1.89 10.71
N GLN A 57 -4.78 -2.31 11.52
CA GLN A 57 -3.44 -2.63 11.02
C GLN A 57 -3.45 -3.81 10.05
N CYS A 58 -4.19 -4.88 10.35
CA CYS A 58 -4.32 -6.02 9.44
C CYS A 58 -4.96 -5.65 8.10
N ALA A 59 -6.00 -4.81 8.11
CA ALA A 59 -6.61 -4.31 6.89
C ALA A 59 -5.59 -3.49 6.10
N TYR A 60 -4.89 -2.57 6.76
CA TYR A 60 -3.88 -1.72 6.14
C TYR A 60 -2.75 -2.50 5.47
N VAL A 61 -2.11 -3.47 6.13
CA VAL A 61 -1.01 -4.24 5.52
C VAL A 61 -1.50 -5.18 4.40
N THR A 62 -2.74 -5.64 4.50
CA THR A 62 -3.38 -6.44 3.43
C THR A 62 -3.69 -5.57 2.22
N ASP A 63 -4.25 -4.38 2.43
CA ASP A 63 -4.55 -3.40 1.38
C ASP A 63 -3.26 -2.91 0.72
N TRP A 64 -2.19 -2.74 1.49
CA TRP A 64 -0.87 -2.40 0.99
C TRP A 64 -0.33 -3.44 -0.01
N ILE A 65 -0.39 -4.72 0.34
CA ILE A 65 -0.01 -5.81 -0.56
C ILE A 65 -0.90 -5.86 -1.79
N ALA A 66 -2.21 -5.60 -1.62
CA ALA A 66 -3.15 -5.56 -2.73
C ALA A 66 -2.81 -4.44 -3.73
N ASP A 67 -2.52 -3.22 -3.26
CA ASP A 67 -2.12 -2.08 -4.11
C ASP A 67 -0.82 -2.39 -4.86
N LYS A 68 0.21 -2.87 -4.14
CA LYS A 68 1.49 -3.27 -4.74
C LYS A 68 1.30 -4.34 -5.83
N THR A 69 0.50 -5.36 -5.54
CA THR A 69 0.19 -6.45 -6.49
C THR A 69 -0.58 -5.94 -7.70
N ARG A 70 -1.56 -5.07 -7.47
CA ARG A 70 -2.40 -4.49 -8.52
C ARG A 70 -1.58 -3.72 -9.53
N TRP A 71 -0.63 -2.93 -9.06
CA TRP A 71 0.20 -2.06 -9.90
C TRP A 71 1.56 -2.65 -10.29
N GLY A 72 1.85 -3.88 -9.87
CA GLY A 72 3.13 -4.54 -10.15
C GLY A 72 4.34 -3.82 -9.52
N LEU A 73 4.13 -3.17 -8.38
CA LEU A 73 5.18 -2.50 -7.61
C LEU A 73 5.96 -3.52 -6.79
N SER A 74 7.27 -3.30 -6.64
CA SER A 74 8.12 -4.14 -5.80
C SER A 74 7.97 -3.80 -4.33
N ILE A 75 8.39 -4.74 -3.49
CA ILE A 75 8.56 -4.57 -2.05
C ILE A 75 10.05 -4.76 -1.75
N ASP A 76 10.64 -3.88 -0.95
CA ASP A 76 12.02 -4.05 -0.52
C ASP A 76 12.17 -5.01 0.68
N VAL A 77 13.40 -5.33 1.08
CA VAL A 77 13.65 -6.33 2.14
C VAL A 77 13.12 -5.88 3.52
N ALA A 78 13.22 -4.59 3.84
CA ALA A 78 12.75 -4.07 5.12
C ALA A 78 11.22 -4.07 5.18
N GLU A 79 10.60 -3.63 4.08
CA GLU A 79 9.16 -3.65 3.89
C GLU A 79 8.60 -5.08 3.92
N GLN A 80 9.23 -6.04 3.23
CA GLN A 80 8.83 -7.46 3.27
C GLN A 80 8.90 -8.00 4.69
N THR A 81 9.99 -7.74 5.41
CA THR A 81 10.17 -8.22 6.79
C THR A 81 9.08 -7.68 7.72
N ALA A 82 8.75 -6.40 7.60
CA ALA A 82 7.69 -5.79 8.40
C ALA A 82 6.32 -6.38 8.06
N LEU A 83 5.99 -6.52 6.77
CA LEU A 83 4.75 -7.13 6.32
C LEU A 83 4.59 -8.57 6.84
N GLU A 84 5.65 -9.39 6.76
CA GLU A 84 5.63 -10.76 7.27
C GLU A 84 5.40 -10.82 8.79
N GLN A 85 6.01 -9.90 9.55
CA GLN A 85 5.81 -9.79 10.99
C GLN A 85 4.38 -9.36 11.35
N ASP A 86 3.88 -8.31 10.72
CA ASP A 86 2.55 -7.78 10.99
C ASP A 86 1.46 -8.78 10.60
N LEU A 87 1.62 -9.47 9.47
CA LEU A 87 0.67 -10.48 9.00
C LEU A 87 0.63 -11.74 9.86
N ALA A 88 1.68 -12.04 10.63
CA ALA A 88 1.70 -13.20 11.50
C ALA A 88 0.60 -13.15 12.58
N ASP A 89 0.19 -11.94 12.98
CA ASP A 89 -0.87 -11.69 13.95
C ASP A 89 -2.26 -11.44 13.29
N CYS A 90 -2.34 -11.53 11.96
CA CYS A 90 -3.55 -11.23 11.20
C CYS A 90 -4.32 -12.47 10.75
N PRO A 91 -5.65 -12.36 10.49
CA PRO A 91 -6.41 -13.45 9.89
C PRO A 91 -5.85 -13.84 8.51
N ASN A 92 -5.52 -15.12 8.35
CA ASN A 92 -5.10 -15.65 7.05
C ASN A 92 -6.31 -15.86 6.14
N SER A 93 -6.66 -14.81 5.37
CA SER A 93 -7.79 -14.82 4.43
C SER A 93 -7.31 -14.58 3.01
N PRO A 94 -7.87 -15.29 2.01
CA PRO A 94 -7.53 -15.04 0.63
C PRO A 94 -8.00 -13.64 0.21
N ILE A 95 -7.15 -12.93 -0.53
CA ILE A 95 -7.51 -11.69 -1.21
C ILE A 95 -7.59 -11.92 -2.71
N THR A 96 -8.52 -11.23 -3.36
CA THR A 96 -8.59 -11.15 -4.82
C THR A 96 -8.09 -9.77 -5.23
N VAL A 97 -7.19 -9.73 -6.21
CA VAL A 97 -6.64 -8.49 -6.76
C VAL A 97 -6.84 -8.53 -8.26
N THR A 98 -7.47 -7.48 -8.80
CA THR A 98 -7.49 -7.24 -10.25
C THR A 98 -6.30 -6.35 -10.56
N THR A 99 -5.43 -6.75 -11.49
CA THR A 99 -4.27 -5.91 -11.88
C THR A 99 -4.73 -4.66 -12.60
N ALA A 100 -4.01 -3.56 -12.40
CA ALA A 100 -4.18 -2.34 -13.17
C ALA A 100 -3.80 -2.57 -14.65
N GLN A 101 -4.39 -1.78 -15.54
CA GLN A 101 -4.17 -1.87 -17.01
C GLN A 101 -3.14 -0.87 -17.50
#